data_AF-A0A975PLW7-F1
#
_entry.id   AF-A0A975PLW7-F1
#
_cell.length_a   1.000
_cell.length_b   1.000
_cell.length_c   1.000
_cell.angle_alpha   90.00
_cell.angle_beta   90.00
_cell.angle_gamma   90.00
#
_symmetry.space_group_name_H-M   'P 1'
#
loop_
_entity.id
_entity.type
_entity.pdbx_description
1 polymer ?
#
loop_
_entity_poly.entity_id
_entity_poly.type
_entity_poly.pdbx_seq_one_letter_code
_entity_poly.pdbx_strand_id
1 'polypeptide(L)'
;MTDAPITDWDDTVLPFQLDASDIRGRIARLDTALGGILEQHDYPPQVEALVAEMALLTALIGQTIKLRWKLSLQVQSKGPVRMIATDYYGPEKEGGPARIRGYASFDRDKLTDGAPIDQIGEGYFAVMIDQGKGMTPYQGIAPLVGGSLAKAAEAYFAQSEQLPTRFELSFGKSTEAGGEEHWRGGGVMLQHMPKASPFAAQGEGSGEVLQAEDLVQGDERENWNRANILLDTVDDLELIGPSLEPSGVLLRLFHEERPRVYDRQRVHFGCTCSEDRVRQSLSIYSAADIETMTTDEGEVTADCQFCGAHYVLDPKSVGFEAETS
;
A
#
# COMPACT_ATOMS: atom_id res chain seq x y z
N MET A 1 -15.94 -22.64 -13.61
CA MET A 1 -15.16 -21.64 -12.88
C MET A 1 -14.57 -22.35 -11.67
N THR A 2 -13.41 -22.94 -11.87
CA THR A 2 -12.60 -23.48 -10.78
C THR A 2 -11.51 -22.46 -10.58
N ASP A 3 -11.66 -21.62 -9.55
CA ASP A 3 -10.61 -20.70 -9.12
C ASP A 3 -9.30 -21.47 -8.98
N ALA A 4 -8.20 -20.90 -9.45
CA ALA A 4 -6.87 -21.45 -9.20
C ALA A 4 -6.70 -21.65 -7.68
N PRO A 5 -6.11 -22.76 -7.22
CA PRO A 5 -6.01 -23.03 -5.80
C PRO A 5 -5.10 -22.00 -5.12
N ILE A 6 -5.71 -21.04 -4.42
CA ILE A 6 -5.01 -20.10 -3.52
C ILE A 6 -4.17 -20.92 -2.55
N THR A 7 -2.86 -20.69 -2.51
CA THR A 7 -2.01 -21.38 -1.55
C THR A 7 -2.16 -20.74 -0.16
N ASP A 8 -1.91 -21.49 0.92
CA ASP A 8 -2.13 -21.00 2.29
C ASP A 8 -1.21 -19.82 2.70
N TRP A 9 -0.27 -19.45 1.83
CA TRP A 9 0.63 -18.31 2.00
C TRP A 9 0.34 -17.14 1.04
N ASP A 10 -0.62 -17.28 0.12
CA ASP A 10 -1.10 -16.15 -0.68
C ASP A 10 -2.01 -15.25 0.16
N ASP A 11 -2.06 -13.96 -0.20
CA ASP A 11 -2.77 -12.92 0.55
C ASP A 11 -2.33 -12.83 2.03
N THR A 12 -1.02 -12.97 2.24
CA THR A 12 -0.41 -12.87 3.57
C THR A 12 0.80 -11.96 3.61
N VAL A 13 1.07 -11.41 4.80
CA VAL A 13 2.32 -10.76 5.16
C VAL A 13 2.97 -11.59 6.25
N LEU A 14 4.19 -12.08 6.00
CA LEU A 14 5.00 -12.84 6.95
C LEU A 14 6.11 -11.94 7.50
N PRO A 15 6.03 -11.52 8.77
CA PRO A 15 7.10 -10.78 9.42
C PRO A 15 8.27 -11.71 9.74
N PHE A 16 9.48 -11.16 9.70
CA PHE A 16 10.70 -11.88 10.08
C PHE A 16 11.74 -10.93 10.69
N GLN A 17 12.76 -11.53 11.29
CA GLN A 17 13.95 -10.87 11.80
C GLN A 17 15.20 -11.62 11.36
N LEU A 18 16.25 -10.90 11.01
CA LEU A 18 17.59 -11.39 10.75
C LEU A 18 18.42 -11.17 12.00
N ASP A 19 18.57 -12.22 12.82
CA ASP A 19 19.16 -12.11 14.16
C ASP A 19 20.67 -11.77 14.13
N ALA A 20 21.38 -12.07 13.03
CA ALA A 20 22.81 -11.77 12.91
C ALA A 20 23.12 -10.31 12.55
N SER A 21 22.15 -9.59 11.98
CA SER A 21 22.35 -8.27 11.36
C SER A 21 21.52 -7.14 11.95
N ASP A 22 20.72 -7.40 13.00
CA ASP A 22 19.80 -6.43 13.61
C ASP A 22 18.84 -5.81 12.56
N ILE A 23 18.36 -6.62 11.62
CA ILE A 23 17.42 -6.21 10.58
C ILE A 23 16.08 -6.92 10.79
N ARG A 24 14.98 -6.19 10.72
CA ARG A 24 13.65 -6.77 10.62
C ARG A 24 13.15 -6.66 9.19
N GLY A 25 12.24 -7.55 8.83
CA GLY A 25 11.62 -7.48 7.52
C GLY A 25 10.25 -8.11 7.47
N ARG A 26 9.63 -7.97 6.31
CA ARG A 26 8.33 -8.55 5.97
C ARG A 26 8.42 -9.05 4.54
N ILE A 27 7.87 -10.22 4.29
CA ILE A 27 7.61 -10.71 2.93
C ILE A 27 6.10 -10.81 2.75
N ALA A 28 5.57 -10.24 1.67
CA ALA A 28 4.15 -10.23 1.37
C ALA A 28 3.90 -10.90 0.03
N ARG A 29 2.75 -11.58 -0.07
CA ARG A 29 2.14 -12.00 -1.33
C ARG A 29 0.69 -11.58 -1.36
N LEU A 30 0.29 -10.95 -2.45
CA LEU A 30 -1.08 -10.54 -2.73
C LEU A 30 -1.51 -11.19 -4.04
N ASP A 31 -2.63 -11.89 -4.00
CA ASP A 31 -3.23 -12.57 -5.14
C ASP A 31 -4.67 -12.06 -5.26
N THR A 32 -5.63 -12.69 -4.57
CA THR A 32 -7.03 -12.28 -4.61
C THR A 32 -7.25 -10.89 -4.02
N ALA A 33 -6.44 -10.47 -3.03
CA ALA A 33 -6.50 -9.12 -2.50
C ALA A 33 -6.09 -8.07 -3.55
N LEU A 34 -5.11 -8.39 -4.40
CA LEU A 34 -4.67 -7.51 -5.48
C LEU A 34 -5.68 -7.51 -6.63
N GLY A 35 -6.14 -8.69 -7.04
CA GLY A 35 -7.21 -8.83 -8.02
C GLY A 35 -8.47 -8.05 -7.62
N GLY A 36 -8.90 -8.19 -6.36
CA GLY A 36 -10.04 -7.48 -5.81
C GLY A 36 -9.87 -5.95 -5.76
N ILE A 37 -8.66 -5.40 -5.76
CA ILE A 37 -8.41 -3.96 -5.90
C ILE A 37 -8.51 -3.54 -7.38
N LEU A 38 -7.86 -4.30 -8.26
CA LEU A 38 -7.73 -3.94 -9.68
C LEU A 38 -9.05 -4.10 -10.43
N GLU A 39 -9.89 -5.08 -10.09
CA GLU A 39 -11.18 -5.32 -10.75
C GLU A 39 -12.23 -4.22 -10.50
N GLN A 40 -12.00 -3.34 -9.52
CA GLN A 40 -12.96 -2.27 -9.17
C GLN A 40 -13.04 -1.19 -10.24
N HIS A 41 -12.05 -1.10 -11.14
CA HIS A 41 -11.97 -0.11 -12.21
C HIS A 41 -11.34 -0.69 -13.46
N ASP A 42 -11.69 -0.15 -14.62
CA ASP A 42 -11.07 -0.50 -15.90
C ASP A 42 -9.71 0.22 -16.07
N TYR A 43 -8.68 -0.23 -15.37
CA TYR A 43 -7.35 0.39 -15.45
C TYR A 43 -6.59 -0.02 -16.72
N PRO A 44 -5.96 0.93 -17.43
CA PRO A 44 -4.93 0.60 -18.42
C PRO A 44 -3.70 -0.06 -17.75
N PRO A 45 -2.88 -0.84 -18.48
CA PRO A 45 -1.77 -1.62 -17.91
C PRO A 45 -0.77 -0.82 -17.06
N GLN A 46 -0.48 0.42 -17.47
CA GLN A 46 0.42 1.31 -16.73
C GLN A 46 -0.16 1.69 -15.37
N VAL A 47 -1.49 1.88 -15.28
CA VAL A 47 -2.18 2.21 -14.04
C VAL A 47 -2.34 0.96 -13.18
N GLU A 48 -2.63 -0.20 -13.77
CA GLU A 48 -2.64 -1.49 -13.05
C GLU A 48 -1.31 -1.73 -12.32
N ALA A 49 -0.17 -1.52 -13.01
CA ALA A 49 1.16 -1.69 -12.44
C ALA A 49 1.41 -0.74 -11.24
N LEU A 50 1.07 0.53 -11.37
CA LEU A 50 1.25 1.52 -10.29
C LEU A 50 0.36 1.23 -9.07
N VAL A 51 -0.89 0.79 -9.30
CA VAL A 51 -1.80 0.38 -8.23
C VAL A 51 -1.30 -0.88 -7.54
N ALA A 52 -0.78 -1.85 -8.30
CA ALA A 52 -0.17 -3.07 -7.75
C ALA A 52 1.05 -2.76 -6.87
N GLU A 53 1.95 -1.89 -7.34
CA GLU A 53 3.11 -1.45 -6.56
C GLU A 53 2.67 -0.78 -5.25
N MET A 54 1.72 0.16 -5.30
CA MET A 54 1.19 0.82 -4.11
C MET A 54 0.48 -0.14 -3.15
N ALA A 55 -0.27 -1.12 -3.67
CA ALA A 55 -0.94 -2.14 -2.85
C ALA A 55 0.09 -3.00 -2.09
N LEU A 56 1.18 -3.42 -2.74
CA LEU A 56 2.26 -4.16 -2.09
C LEU A 56 2.96 -3.33 -1.02
N LEU A 57 3.32 -2.07 -1.32
CA LEU A 57 3.88 -1.14 -0.33
C LEU A 57 2.95 -0.99 0.87
N THR A 58 1.64 -0.89 0.61
CA THR A 58 0.62 -0.74 1.65
C THR A 58 0.50 -1.97 2.53
N ALA A 59 0.55 -3.17 1.97
CA ALA A 59 0.54 -4.41 2.74
C ALA A 59 1.81 -4.57 3.58
N LEU A 60 2.98 -4.33 2.98
CA LEU A 60 4.28 -4.42 3.65
C LEU A 60 4.36 -3.40 4.80
N ILE A 61 4.05 -2.13 4.57
CA ILE A 61 4.12 -1.08 5.61
C ILE A 61 2.98 -1.27 6.63
N GLY A 62 1.78 -1.61 6.18
CA GLY A 62 0.56 -1.70 6.98
C GLY A 62 0.62 -2.73 8.10
N GLN A 63 1.33 -3.85 7.91
CA GLN A 63 1.38 -4.91 8.91
C GLN A 63 1.87 -4.45 10.31
N THR A 64 2.63 -3.34 10.41
CA THR A 64 3.08 -2.80 11.70
C THR A 64 2.07 -1.94 12.44
N ILE A 65 0.92 -1.59 11.86
CA ILE A 65 -0.07 -0.75 12.55
C ILE A 65 -0.88 -1.53 13.57
N LYS A 66 -1.33 -0.84 14.62
CA LYS A 66 -2.12 -1.47 15.70
C LYS A 66 -3.52 -1.86 15.24
N LEU A 67 -4.18 -2.69 16.05
CA LEU A 67 -5.58 -3.07 15.84
C LEU A 67 -6.46 -1.84 15.64
N ARG A 68 -7.35 -1.91 14.64
CA ARG A 68 -8.31 -0.87 14.27
C ARG A 68 -7.72 0.48 13.83
N TRP A 69 -6.39 0.59 13.69
CA TRP A 69 -5.77 1.75 13.06
C TRP A 69 -5.90 1.65 11.54
N LYS A 70 -5.74 2.79 10.88
CA LYS A 70 -5.73 2.87 9.43
C LYS A 70 -4.43 3.54 8.97
N LEU A 71 -3.70 2.85 8.09
CA LEU A 71 -2.63 3.43 7.29
C LEU A 71 -3.20 3.82 5.93
N SER A 72 -2.85 5.01 5.45
CA SER A 72 -3.11 5.44 4.08
C SER A 72 -1.80 5.82 3.42
N LEU A 73 -1.50 5.22 2.26
CA LEU A 73 -0.45 5.68 1.37
C LEU A 73 -1.11 6.44 0.23
N GLN A 74 -0.55 7.59 -0.13
CA GLN A 74 -1.05 8.38 -1.24
C GLN A 74 0.09 8.90 -2.11
N VAL A 75 -0.15 8.88 -3.41
CA VAL A 75 0.65 9.58 -4.41
C VAL A 75 -0.23 10.68 -4.98
N GLN A 76 0.25 11.92 -4.99
CA GLN A 76 -0.38 13.05 -5.67
C GLN A 76 0.63 13.59 -6.68
N SER A 77 0.25 13.62 -7.96
CA SER A 77 1.17 13.99 -9.05
C SER A 77 0.54 14.94 -10.06
N LYS A 78 1.39 15.64 -10.80
CA LYS A 78 1.02 16.46 -11.97
C LYS A 78 1.03 15.68 -13.30
N GLY A 79 1.28 14.37 -13.25
CA GLY A 79 1.30 13.49 -14.43
C GLY A 79 -0.09 13.03 -14.87
N PRO A 80 -0.16 12.21 -15.94
CA PRO A 80 -1.38 11.55 -16.37
C PRO A 80 -2.11 10.77 -15.26
N VAL A 81 -1.36 10.10 -14.38
CA VAL A 81 -1.89 9.50 -13.15
C VAL A 81 -1.80 10.54 -12.03
N ARG A 82 -2.93 11.16 -11.73
CA ARG A 82 -3.02 12.33 -10.83
C ARG A 82 -2.96 11.92 -9.37
N MET A 83 -3.57 10.79 -9.04
CA MET A 83 -3.62 10.29 -7.67
C MET A 83 -3.60 8.77 -7.64
N ILE A 84 -2.89 8.20 -6.67
CA ILE A 84 -3.08 6.80 -6.24
C ILE A 84 -3.28 6.83 -4.73
N ALA A 85 -4.29 6.14 -4.23
CA ALA A 85 -4.55 6.07 -2.80
C ALA A 85 -4.85 4.63 -2.40
N THR A 86 -4.13 4.15 -1.39
CA THR A 86 -4.29 2.81 -0.83
C THR A 86 -4.41 2.88 0.68
N ASP A 87 -5.29 2.05 1.23
CA ASP A 87 -5.54 2.00 2.66
C ASP A 87 -5.29 0.58 3.19
N TYR A 88 -4.62 0.48 4.33
CA TYR A 88 -4.54 -0.73 5.14
C TYR A 88 -5.28 -0.50 6.46
N TYR A 89 -6.24 -1.36 6.76
CA TYR A 89 -6.95 -1.39 8.02
C TYR A 89 -6.40 -2.52 8.88
N GLY A 90 -5.88 -2.15 10.06
CA GLY A 90 -5.44 -3.11 11.05
C GLY A 90 -6.59 -4.04 11.47
N PRO A 91 -6.29 -5.29 11.88
CA PRO A 91 -7.31 -6.23 12.30
C PRO A 91 -8.22 -5.67 13.40
N GLU A 92 -9.48 -6.10 13.42
CA GLU A 92 -10.44 -5.66 14.43
C GLU A 92 -10.20 -6.32 15.80
N LYS A 93 -9.55 -7.50 15.76
CA LYS A 93 -9.12 -8.34 16.88
C LYS A 93 -7.78 -9.00 16.55
N GLU A 94 -7.04 -9.37 17.59
CA GLU A 94 -5.78 -10.10 17.46
C GLU A 94 -5.98 -11.42 16.69
N GLY A 95 -5.05 -11.73 15.77
CA GLY A 95 -5.13 -12.88 14.87
C GLY A 95 -6.20 -12.79 13.77
N GLY A 96 -6.99 -11.71 13.71
CA GLY A 96 -7.96 -11.48 12.64
C GLY A 96 -7.28 -11.01 11.34
N PRO A 97 -7.97 -11.08 10.19
CA PRO A 97 -7.43 -10.58 8.93
C PRO A 97 -7.42 -9.05 8.90
N ALA A 98 -6.46 -8.48 8.19
CA ALA A 98 -6.43 -7.08 7.83
C ALA A 98 -7.17 -6.86 6.50
N ARG A 99 -7.62 -5.62 6.26
CA ARG A 99 -8.25 -5.22 5.00
C ARG A 99 -7.36 -4.25 4.25
N ILE A 100 -7.26 -4.42 2.94
CA ILE A 100 -6.60 -3.49 2.03
C ILE A 100 -7.58 -3.02 0.97
N ARG A 101 -7.40 -1.80 0.47
CA ARG A 101 -8.11 -1.28 -0.71
C ARG A 101 -7.24 -0.27 -1.42
N GLY A 102 -7.53 0.00 -2.69
CA GLY A 102 -6.80 0.97 -3.49
C GLY A 102 -7.64 1.54 -4.62
N TYR A 103 -7.29 2.74 -5.08
CA TYR A 103 -7.75 3.26 -6.36
C TYR A 103 -6.75 4.26 -6.94
N ALA A 104 -6.89 4.54 -8.24
CA ALA A 104 -6.15 5.59 -8.92
C ALA A 104 -7.10 6.52 -9.69
N SER A 105 -6.77 7.81 -9.72
CA SER A 105 -7.37 8.81 -10.59
C SER A 105 -6.38 9.17 -11.70
N PHE A 106 -6.83 9.08 -12.95
CA PHE A 106 -5.98 9.29 -14.11
C PHE A 106 -6.73 9.94 -15.27
N ASP A 107 -5.96 10.48 -16.21
CA ASP A 107 -6.42 11.08 -17.45
C ASP A 107 -6.10 10.14 -18.62
N ARG A 108 -7.09 9.37 -19.08
CA ARG A 108 -6.88 8.30 -20.07
C ARG A 108 -6.28 8.84 -21.38
N ASP A 109 -6.68 10.04 -21.79
CA ASP A 109 -6.23 10.66 -23.05
C ASP A 109 -4.79 11.18 -22.98
N LYS A 110 -4.21 11.28 -21.78
CA LYS A 110 -2.82 11.74 -21.57
C LYS A 110 -1.85 10.61 -21.23
N LEU A 111 -2.34 9.39 -21.03
CA LEU A 111 -1.48 8.25 -20.81
C LEU A 111 -0.62 8.00 -22.05
N THR A 112 0.60 7.54 -21.81
CA THR A 112 1.55 7.19 -22.87
C THR A 112 1.90 5.70 -22.79
N ASP A 113 2.47 5.17 -23.86
CA ASP A 113 3.00 3.79 -23.90
C ASP A 113 4.35 3.63 -23.16
N GLY A 114 4.80 4.67 -22.45
CA GLY A 114 6.02 4.65 -21.64
C GLY A 114 5.92 3.75 -20.41
N ALA A 115 6.96 3.77 -19.56
CA ALA A 115 6.96 2.99 -18.34
C ALA A 115 5.85 3.48 -17.38
N PRO A 116 5.37 2.64 -16.45
CA PRO A 116 4.36 3.04 -15.47
C PRO A 116 4.76 4.30 -14.69
N ILE A 117 6.01 4.38 -14.23
CA ILE A 117 6.50 5.55 -13.49
C ILE A 117 6.53 6.83 -14.33
N ASP A 118 6.65 6.74 -15.66
CA ASP A 118 6.63 7.92 -16.53
C ASP A 118 5.24 8.59 -16.58
N GLN A 119 4.20 7.86 -16.16
CA GLN A 119 2.84 8.41 -16.02
C GLN A 119 2.66 9.20 -14.72
N ILE A 120 3.64 9.11 -13.82
CA ILE A 120 3.72 9.86 -12.58
C ILE A 120 4.66 11.04 -12.83
N GLY A 121 4.11 12.25 -12.79
CA GLY A 121 4.90 13.48 -12.94
C GLY A 121 5.51 13.91 -11.61
N GLU A 122 5.90 15.19 -11.54
CA GLU A 122 6.24 15.81 -10.26
C GLU A 122 5.10 15.67 -9.25
N GLY A 123 5.44 15.41 -8.00
CA GLY A 123 4.46 15.19 -6.95
C GLY A 123 5.08 14.78 -5.64
N TYR A 124 4.23 14.27 -4.75
CA TYR A 124 4.66 13.76 -3.45
C TYR A 124 4.01 12.42 -3.13
N PHE A 125 4.76 11.63 -2.36
CA PHE A 125 4.30 10.44 -1.66
C PHE A 125 3.95 10.86 -0.22
N ALA A 126 2.78 10.46 0.26
CA ALA A 126 2.30 10.78 1.60
C ALA A 126 1.93 9.52 2.36
N VAL A 127 2.31 9.48 3.63
CA VAL A 127 1.94 8.44 4.58
C VAL A 127 1.08 9.08 5.66
N MET A 128 -0.08 8.49 5.92
CA MET A 128 -0.98 8.93 6.97
C MET A 128 -1.36 7.76 7.88
N ILE A 129 -1.35 7.99 9.18
CA ILE A 129 -1.78 7.00 10.17
C ILE A 129 -2.89 7.61 11.02
N ASP A 130 -4.10 7.07 10.86
CA ASP A 130 -5.24 7.36 11.70
C ASP A 130 -5.33 6.34 12.84
N GLN A 131 -5.20 6.86 14.07
CA GLN A 131 -5.20 6.10 15.31
C GLN A 131 -6.58 6.01 15.97
N GLY A 132 -7.61 6.57 15.34
CA GLY A 132 -8.99 6.59 15.82
C GLY A 132 -9.41 7.90 16.47
N LYS A 133 -10.64 7.90 17.01
CA LYS A 133 -11.31 9.10 17.53
C LYS A 133 -10.49 9.80 18.62
N GLY A 134 -10.35 11.12 18.47
CA GLY A 134 -9.67 11.99 19.44
C GLY A 134 -8.15 12.08 19.28
N MET A 135 -7.57 11.34 18.33
CA MET A 135 -6.16 11.42 17.98
C MET A 135 -6.00 12.26 16.72
N THR A 136 -4.98 13.12 16.69
CA THR A 136 -4.60 13.80 15.45
C THR A 136 -3.87 12.79 14.56
N PRO A 137 -4.32 12.59 13.30
CA PRO A 137 -3.62 11.69 12.39
C PRO A 137 -2.17 12.11 12.23
N TYR A 138 -1.27 11.13 12.25
CA TYR A 138 0.11 11.36 11.84
C TYR A 138 0.15 11.49 10.31
N GLN A 139 0.94 12.43 9.81
CA GLN A 139 1.15 12.63 8.38
C GLN A 139 2.61 12.98 8.12
N GLY A 140 3.22 12.25 7.19
CA GLY A 140 4.54 12.59 6.64
C GLY A 140 4.51 12.53 5.13
N ILE A 141 5.42 13.27 4.49
CA ILE A 141 5.49 13.39 3.03
C ILE A 141 6.93 13.27 2.55
N ALA A 142 7.10 12.77 1.33
CA ALA A 142 8.37 12.71 0.62
C ALA A 142 8.17 13.07 -0.85
N PRO A 143 9.17 13.64 -1.53
CA PRO A 143 9.08 13.88 -2.96
C PRO A 143 9.05 12.56 -3.74
N LEU A 144 8.39 12.54 -4.91
CA LEU A 144 8.42 11.41 -5.83
C LEU A 144 9.76 11.39 -6.58
N VAL A 145 10.74 10.68 -6.04
CA VAL A 145 12.10 10.57 -6.59
C VAL A 145 12.56 9.12 -6.65
N GLY A 146 13.56 8.84 -7.49
CA GLY A 146 14.24 7.53 -7.52
C GLY A 146 13.69 6.53 -8.53
N GLY A 147 12.73 6.91 -9.38
CA GLY A 147 12.32 6.11 -10.54
C GLY A 147 11.33 4.96 -10.24
N SER A 148 10.81 4.86 -9.01
CA SER A 148 9.67 4.00 -8.68
C SER A 148 8.94 4.51 -7.42
N LEU A 149 7.74 3.99 -7.14
CA LEU A 149 7.00 4.34 -5.92
C LEU A 149 7.67 3.71 -4.69
N ALA A 150 8.28 2.54 -4.85
CA ALA A 150 9.12 1.92 -3.83
C ALA A 150 10.27 2.84 -3.41
N LYS A 151 10.98 3.47 -4.36
CA LYS A 151 12.05 4.43 -4.04
C LYS A 151 11.54 5.69 -3.34
N ALA A 152 10.36 6.18 -3.70
CA ALA A 152 9.72 7.27 -2.97
C ALA A 152 9.38 6.86 -1.51
N ALA A 153 8.94 5.62 -1.29
CA ALA A 153 8.70 5.08 0.05
C ALA A 153 10.02 4.89 0.84
N GLU A 154 11.11 4.45 0.21
CA GLU A 154 12.44 4.38 0.84
C GLU A 154 12.91 5.77 1.29
N ALA A 155 12.79 6.78 0.42
CA ALA A 155 13.11 8.18 0.75
C ALA A 155 12.25 8.72 1.90
N TYR A 156 10.96 8.37 1.93
CA TYR A 156 10.08 8.69 3.06
C TYR A 156 10.62 8.14 4.38
N PHE A 157 10.95 6.85 4.45
CA PHE A 157 11.45 6.24 5.69
C PHE A 157 12.81 6.82 6.09
N ALA A 158 13.69 7.12 5.13
CA ALA A 158 14.97 7.73 5.42
C ALA A 158 14.83 9.15 6.00
N GLN A 159 13.95 9.97 5.43
CA GLN A 159 13.81 11.38 5.81
C GLN A 159 12.87 11.63 6.98
N SER A 160 11.69 11.03 6.94
CA SER A 160 10.62 11.30 7.92
C SER A 160 10.74 10.42 9.15
N GLU A 161 11.16 9.17 8.99
CA GLU A 161 11.23 8.20 10.09
C GLU A 161 12.67 7.97 10.60
N GLN A 162 13.68 8.39 9.83
CA GLN A 162 15.10 8.08 10.08
C GLN A 162 15.35 6.57 10.23
N LEU A 163 14.67 5.77 9.40
CA LEU A 163 14.77 4.31 9.41
C LEU A 163 15.29 3.81 8.04
N PRO A 164 16.52 3.29 7.96
CA PRO A 164 17.01 2.60 6.77
C PRO A 164 16.02 1.53 6.35
N THR A 165 15.44 1.68 5.16
CA THR A 165 14.37 0.81 4.66
C THR A 165 14.60 0.54 3.17
N ARG A 166 14.40 -0.71 2.76
CA ARG A 166 14.55 -1.18 1.37
C ARG A 166 13.33 -2.02 0.98
N PHE A 167 12.86 -1.87 -0.24
CA PHE A 167 11.76 -2.67 -0.81
C PHE A 167 12.19 -3.34 -2.12
N GLU A 168 11.99 -4.65 -2.21
CA GLU A 168 12.09 -5.39 -3.48
C GLU A 168 10.72 -5.95 -3.84
N LEU A 169 10.16 -5.55 -4.97
CA LEU A 169 8.78 -5.82 -5.34
C LEU A 169 8.73 -6.44 -6.75
N SER A 170 7.85 -7.41 -6.94
CA SER A 170 7.53 -7.97 -8.25
C SER A 170 6.03 -8.19 -8.34
N PHE A 171 5.47 -7.97 -9.51
CA PHE A 171 4.04 -8.16 -9.77
C PHE A 171 3.80 -8.37 -11.25
N GLY A 172 2.77 -9.16 -11.56
CA GLY A 172 2.44 -9.49 -12.93
C GLY A 172 1.20 -10.36 -13.03
N LYS A 173 0.77 -10.60 -14.26
CA LYS A 173 -0.28 -11.57 -14.56
C LYS A 173 0.32 -12.96 -14.63
N SER A 174 -0.22 -13.87 -13.83
CA SER A 174 0.16 -15.28 -13.79
C SER A 174 -0.90 -16.10 -14.49
N THR A 175 -0.43 -17.06 -15.30
CA THR A 175 -1.29 -18.03 -15.96
C THR A 175 -0.72 -19.41 -15.71
N GLU A 176 -1.44 -20.21 -14.92
CA GLU A 176 -1.12 -21.62 -14.71
C GLU A 176 -1.75 -22.49 -15.81
N ALA A 177 -1.22 -23.70 -15.99
CA ALA A 177 -1.72 -24.61 -17.01
C ALA A 177 -3.20 -25.00 -16.75
N GLY A 178 -4.11 -24.43 -17.54
CA GLY A 178 -5.56 -24.65 -17.41
C GLY A 178 -6.27 -23.72 -16.43
N GLY A 179 -5.58 -22.74 -15.85
CA GLY A 179 -6.15 -21.69 -15.00
C GLY A 179 -6.51 -20.42 -15.76
N GLU A 180 -7.29 -19.55 -15.12
CA GLU A 180 -7.53 -18.19 -15.60
C GLU A 180 -6.34 -17.28 -15.27
N GLU A 181 -6.08 -16.31 -16.15
CA GLU A 181 -5.08 -15.28 -15.92
C GLU A 181 -5.51 -14.43 -14.71
N HIS A 182 -4.62 -14.30 -13.73
CA HIS A 182 -4.89 -13.51 -12.53
C HIS A 182 -3.65 -12.72 -12.10
N TRP A 183 -3.87 -11.64 -11.36
CA TRP A 183 -2.80 -10.80 -10.85
C TRP A 183 -2.12 -11.43 -9.64
N ARG A 184 -0.79 -11.44 -9.64
CA ARG A 184 0.02 -11.80 -8.48
C ARG A 184 1.02 -10.69 -8.19
N GLY A 185 1.17 -10.37 -6.92
CA GLY A 185 2.16 -9.43 -6.40
C GLY A 185 2.90 -10.03 -5.23
N GLY A 186 4.19 -9.74 -5.14
CA GLY A 186 5.07 -10.24 -4.10
C GLY A 186 6.12 -9.20 -3.78
N GLY A 187 6.58 -9.17 -2.54
CA GLY A 187 7.67 -8.26 -2.19
C GLY A 187 8.25 -8.49 -0.82
N VAL A 188 9.46 -7.99 -0.64
CA VAL A 188 10.21 -8.02 0.62
C VAL A 188 10.52 -6.59 1.03
N MET A 189 10.28 -6.30 2.30
CA MET A 189 10.72 -5.08 2.97
C MET A 189 11.78 -5.44 3.99
N LEU A 190 12.93 -4.76 3.95
CA LEU A 190 13.94 -4.78 5.01
C LEU A 190 13.97 -3.43 5.71
N GLN A 191 14.20 -3.46 7.02
CA GLN A 191 14.36 -2.26 7.84
C GLN A 191 15.36 -2.51 8.97
N HIS A 192 16.33 -1.61 9.11
CA HIS A 192 17.32 -1.69 10.18
C HIS A 192 16.66 -1.42 11.56
N MET A 193 17.10 -2.14 12.58
CA MET A 193 16.67 -1.94 13.97
C MET A 193 17.71 -1.10 14.70
N PRO A 194 17.46 0.20 14.95
CA PRO A 194 18.40 0.98 15.73
C PRO A 194 18.53 0.41 17.14
N LYS A 195 19.77 0.26 17.63
CA LYS A 195 20.03 -0.02 19.03
C LYS A 195 19.50 1.16 19.83
N ALA A 196 18.53 0.89 20.70
CA ALA A 196 17.74 1.89 21.41
C ALA A 196 18.55 3.14 21.83
N SER A 197 18.34 4.24 21.11
CA SER A 197 18.71 5.58 21.56
C SER A 197 17.56 6.52 21.17
N PRO A 198 16.82 7.11 22.14
CA PRO A 198 15.69 8.00 21.89
C PRO A 198 16.03 9.34 21.20
N PHE A 199 17.28 9.50 20.74
CA PHE A 199 17.79 10.74 20.17
C PHE A 199 18.59 10.40 18.91
N ALA A 200 17.89 10.09 17.83
CA ALA A 200 18.46 10.24 16.49
C ALA A 200 18.33 11.71 16.07
N ALA A 201 19.42 12.22 15.52
CA ALA A 201 19.75 13.64 15.43
C ALA A 201 18.72 14.46 14.65
N GLN A 202 18.37 15.64 15.18
CA GLN A 202 17.91 16.76 14.35
C GLN A 202 19.13 17.30 13.60
N GLY A 203 19.41 16.74 12.44
CA GLY A 203 20.34 17.33 11.48
C GLY A 203 19.59 18.33 10.59
N GLU A 204 20.11 19.55 10.47
CA GLU A 204 19.63 20.52 9.47
C GLU A 204 19.88 19.95 8.07
N GLY A 205 18.81 19.64 7.34
CA GLY A 205 18.89 19.00 6.02
C GLY A 205 19.56 19.92 5.00
N SER A 206 20.54 19.37 4.27
CA SER A 206 21.30 20.04 3.19
C SER A 206 20.49 20.26 1.89
N GLY A 207 19.19 19.96 1.89
CA GLY A 207 18.34 19.99 0.70
C GLY A 207 18.49 18.77 -0.22
N GLU A 208 19.44 17.87 0.04
CA GLU A 208 19.55 16.58 -0.65
C GLU A 208 18.68 15.49 0.00
N VAL A 209 18.15 14.59 -0.82
CA VAL A 209 17.29 13.47 -0.39
C VAL A 209 18.15 12.43 0.33
N LEU A 210 17.92 12.23 1.63
CA LEU A 210 18.62 11.20 2.42
C LEU A 210 18.33 9.78 1.89
N GLN A 211 19.37 8.94 1.84
CA GLN A 211 19.28 7.52 1.48
C GLN A 211 19.44 6.63 2.73
N ALA A 212 19.07 5.35 2.62
CA ALA A 212 19.13 4.41 3.74
C ALA A 212 20.57 4.19 4.25
N GLU A 213 21.55 4.20 3.35
CA GLU A 213 22.98 4.00 3.64
C GLU A 213 23.60 5.18 4.41
N ASP A 214 22.97 6.35 4.35
CA ASP A 214 23.42 7.56 5.07
C ASP A 214 23.11 7.47 6.57
N LEU A 215 22.17 6.59 6.96
CA LEU A 215 21.66 6.44 8.32
C LEU A 215 22.38 5.35 9.13
N VAL A 216 23.27 4.57 8.51
CA VAL A 216 24.02 3.47 9.15
C VAL A 216 25.53 3.68 9.05
N GLN A 217 26.28 3.24 10.06
CA GLN A 217 27.74 3.40 10.13
C GLN A 217 28.44 2.13 10.66
N GLY A 218 29.72 1.97 10.33
CA GLY A 218 30.54 0.83 10.80
C GLY A 218 29.92 -0.53 10.45
N ASP A 219 29.93 -1.45 11.41
CA ASP A 219 29.38 -2.81 11.27
C ASP A 219 27.91 -2.82 10.86
N GLU A 220 27.11 -1.84 11.29
CA GLU A 220 25.69 -1.73 10.92
C GLU A 220 25.53 -1.45 9.43
N ARG A 221 26.42 -0.64 8.85
CA ARG A 221 26.45 -0.38 7.41
C ARG A 221 26.88 -1.62 6.62
N GLU A 222 27.85 -2.38 7.11
CA GLU A 222 28.26 -3.63 6.46
C GLU A 222 27.14 -4.68 6.48
N ASN A 223 26.44 -4.80 7.62
CA ASN A 223 25.28 -5.68 7.76
C ASN A 223 24.13 -5.26 6.83
N TRP A 224 23.79 -3.97 6.80
CA TRP A 224 22.79 -3.41 5.89
C TRP A 224 23.12 -3.68 4.42
N ASN A 225 24.35 -3.37 4.01
CA ASN A 225 24.81 -3.61 2.65
C ASN A 225 24.74 -5.09 2.27
N ARG A 226 25.19 -5.98 3.15
CA ARG A 226 25.16 -7.43 2.90
C ARG A 226 23.73 -7.94 2.74
N ALA A 227 22.81 -7.53 3.61
CA ALA A 227 21.40 -7.91 3.49
C ALA A 227 20.77 -7.39 2.18
N ASN A 228 21.09 -6.17 1.75
CA ASN A 228 20.62 -5.63 0.46
C ASN A 228 21.21 -6.38 -0.73
N ILE A 229 22.51 -6.67 -0.73
CA ILE A 229 23.15 -7.47 -1.80
C ILE A 229 22.48 -8.83 -1.93
N LEU A 230 22.16 -9.49 -0.81
CA LEU A 230 21.42 -10.75 -0.83
C LEU A 230 20.01 -10.55 -1.39
N LEU A 231 19.29 -9.53 -0.93
CA LEU A 231 17.94 -9.22 -1.40
C LEU A 231 17.90 -8.97 -2.92
N ASP A 232 18.88 -8.26 -3.47
CA ASP A 232 18.97 -7.97 -4.90
C ASP A 232 19.19 -9.24 -5.77
N THR A 233 19.41 -10.41 -5.16
CA THR A 233 19.48 -11.72 -5.86
C THR A 233 18.16 -12.47 -5.90
N VAL A 234 17.07 -11.87 -5.43
CA VAL A 234 15.73 -12.49 -5.52
C VAL A 234 15.23 -12.49 -6.96
N ASP A 235 14.70 -13.63 -7.39
CA ASP A 235 14.07 -13.77 -8.70
C ASP A 235 12.56 -13.47 -8.61
N ASP A 236 12.00 -12.95 -9.70
CA ASP A 236 10.58 -12.63 -9.80
C ASP A 236 9.71 -13.85 -9.44
N LEU A 237 10.02 -15.04 -9.95
CA LEU A 237 9.25 -16.26 -9.68
C LEU A 237 9.37 -16.74 -8.24
N GLU A 238 10.38 -16.29 -7.50
CA GLU A 238 10.47 -16.56 -6.07
C GLU A 238 9.57 -15.62 -5.27
N LEU A 239 9.35 -14.40 -5.76
CA LEU A 239 8.43 -13.44 -5.14
C LEU A 239 6.97 -13.76 -5.46
N ILE A 240 6.64 -14.02 -6.74
CA ILE A 240 5.24 -14.15 -7.21
C ILE A 240 4.85 -15.57 -7.64
N GLY A 241 5.82 -16.47 -7.83
CA GLY A 241 5.54 -17.82 -8.30
C GLY A 241 4.87 -18.72 -7.25
N PRO A 242 4.15 -19.77 -7.70
CA PRO A 242 3.40 -20.66 -6.82
C PRO A 242 4.27 -21.71 -6.11
N SER A 243 5.55 -21.85 -6.51
CA SER A 243 6.37 -23.02 -6.18
C SER A 243 7.14 -22.93 -4.88
N LEU A 244 7.40 -21.72 -4.36
CA LEU A 244 8.23 -21.51 -3.18
C LEU A 244 7.42 -20.77 -2.12
N GLU A 245 7.35 -21.25 -0.89
CA GLU A 245 6.69 -20.54 0.22
C GLU A 245 7.54 -19.31 0.65
N PRO A 246 6.95 -18.20 1.15
CA PRO A 246 7.72 -17.04 1.60
C PRO A 246 8.82 -17.36 2.63
N SER A 247 8.61 -18.30 3.55
CA SER A 247 9.63 -18.76 4.50
C SER A 247 10.83 -19.42 3.80
N GLY A 248 10.59 -20.13 2.70
CA GLY A 248 11.61 -20.73 1.85
C GLY A 248 12.46 -19.69 1.12
N VAL A 249 11.83 -18.60 0.64
CA VAL A 249 12.54 -17.44 0.06
C VAL A 249 13.49 -16.83 1.10
N LEU A 250 13.00 -16.61 2.32
CA LEU A 250 13.82 -16.04 3.40
C LEU A 250 14.99 -16.94 3.77
N LEU A 251 14.79 -18.26 3.83
CA LEU A 251 15.89 -19.19 4.09
C LEU A 251 16.91 -19.17 2.94
N ARG A 252 16.45 -19.19 1.69
CA ARG A 252 17.35 -19.13 0.52
C ARG A 252 18.22 -17.88 0.56
N LEU A 253 17.60 -16.72 0.75
CA LEU A 253 18.26 -15.42 0.75
C LEU A 253 19.17 -15.22 1.97
N PHE A 254 18.69 -15.57 3.16
CA PHE A 254 19.24 -15.08 4.42
C PHE A 254 19.66 -16.19 5.39
N HIS A 255 19.88 -17.43 4.96
CA HIS A 255 20.23 -18.54 5.86
C HIS A 255 21.40 -18.24 6.81
N GLU A 256 22.44 -17.53 6.36
CA GLU A 256 23.58 -17.14 7.21
C GLU A 256 23.22 -16.03 8.22
N GLU A 257 22.19 -15.24 7.92
CA GLU A 257 21.70 -14.15 8.79
C GLU A 257 20.76 -14.62 9.90
N ARG A 258 20.49 -15.95 9.98
CA ARG A 258 19.63 -16.60 10.97
C ARG A 258 18.20 -16.02 10.96
N PRO A 259 17.43 -16.27 9.90
CA PRO A 259 16.10 -15.70 9.75
C PRO A 259 15.13 -16.37 10.73
N ARG A 260 14.45 -15.55 11.52
CA ARG A 260 13.37 -15.95 12.43
C ARG A 260 12.06 -15.37 11.94
N VAL A 261 11.09 -16.22 11.64
CA VAL A 261 9.75 -15.82 11.19
C VAL A 261 8.76 -15.71 12.35
N TYR A 262 7.70 -14.92 12.16
CA TYR A 262 6.59 -14.75 13.10
C TYR A 262 5.27 -15.21 12.48
N ASP A 263 4.17 -15.05 13.21
CA ASP A 263 2.84 -15.38 12.72
C ASP A 263 2.47 -14.54 11.49
N ARG A 264 1.95 -15.22 10.48
CA ARG A 264 1.49 -14.59 9.23
C ARG A 264 0.21 -13.78 9.48
N GLN A 265 0.16 -12.58 8.92
CA GLN A 265 -1.04 -11.74 8.89
C GLN A 265 -1.76 -11.95 7.56
N ARG A 266 -2.99 -12.46 7.60
CA ARG A 266 -3.86 -12.51 6.41
C ARG A 266 -4.33 -11.12 6.02
N VAL A 267 -4.39 -10.86 4.72
CA VAL A 267 -4.87 -9.60 4.14
C VAL A 267 -5.96 -9.97 3.12
N HIS A 268 -6.96 -9.13 2.94
CA HIS A 268 -7.95 -9.29 1.87
C HIS A 268 -8.42 -7.93 1.39
N PHE A 269 -8.95 -7.86 0.18
CA PHE A 269 -9.65 -6.67 -0.27
C PHE A 269 -10.83 -6.37 0.66
N GLY A 270 -11.00 -5.10 1.05
CA GLY A 270 -12.12 -4.69 1.88
C GLY A 270 -12.36 -3.18 1.91
N CYS A 271 -13.50 -2.75 1.38
CA CYS A 271 -13.97 -1.38 1.51
C CYS A 271 -14.78 -1.18 2.80
N THR A 272 -14.81 0.06 3.29
CA THR A 272 -15.58 0.45 4.47
C THR A 272 -16.70 1.43 4.15
N CYS A 273 -17.02 1.63 2.87
CA CYS A 273 -18.14 2.48 2.47
C CYS A 273 -19.48 1.87 2.93
N SER A 274 -20.40 2.75 3.27
CA SER A 274 -21.78 2.41 3.59
C SER A 274 -22.63 3.62 3.28
N GLU A 275 -23.93 3.41 3.10
CA GLU A 275 -24.88 4.51 2.92
C GLU A 275 -24.76 5.53 4.05
N ASP A 276 -24.69 5.09 5.31
CA ASP A 276 -24.50 5.97 6.48
C ASP A 276 -23.29 6.91 6.33
N ARG A 277 -22.17 6.40 5.80
CA ARG A 277 -20.97 7.22 5.59
C ARG A 277 -21.14 8.20 4.45
N VAL A 278 -21.84 7.81 3.39
CA VAL A 278 -22.18 8.71 2.29
C VAL A 278 -23.09 9.83 2.81
N ARG A 279 -24.15 9.49 3.53
CA ARG A 279 -25.05 10.45 4.19
C ARG A 279 -24.29 11.39 5.12
N GLN A 280 -23.37 10.86 5.94
CA GLN A 280 -22.52 11.65 6.81
C GLN A 280 -21.58 12.60 6.05
N SER A 281 -21.12 12.22 4.86
CA SER A 281 -20.31 13.12 4.01
C SER A 281 -21.17 14.20 3.35
N LEU A 282 -22.43 13.89 3.05
CA LEU A 282 -23.39 14.83 2.46
C LEU A 282 -24.01 15.78 3.50
N SER A 283 -23.89 15.49 4.80
CA SER A 283 -24.53 16.26 5.86
C SER A 283 -24.02 17.70 6.01
N ILE A 284 -22.93 18.07 5.33
CA ILE A 284 -22.36 19.42 5.34
C ILE A 284 -22.96 20.34 4.27
N TYR A 285 -23.68 19.79 3.29
CA TYR A 285 -24.25 20.55 2.18
C TYR A 285 -25.64 21.08 2.51
N SER A 286 -25.98 22.26 1.99
CA SER A 286 -27.33 22.83 2.11
C SER A 286 -28.33 22.14 1.18
N ALA A 287 -29.64 22.29 1.41
CA ALA A 287 -30.64 21.74 0.49
C ALA A 287 -30.49 22.30 -0.94
N ALA A 288 -30.08 23.57 -1.07
CA ALA A 288 -29.79 24.17 -2.37
C ALA A 288 -28.60 23.49 -3.07
N ASP A 289 -27.53 23.18 -2.34
CA ASP A 289 -26.39 22.44 -2.90
C ASP A 289 -26.80 21.02 -3.31
N ILE A 290 -27.61 20.34 -2.49
CA ILE A 290 -28.14 19.01 -2.79
C ILE A 290 -29.04 19.04 -4.05
N GLU A 291 -29.85 20.08 -4.23
CA GLU A 291 -30.65 20.27 -5.45
C GLU A 291 -29.75 20.38 -6.69
N THR A 292 -28.60 21.07 -6.60
CA THR A 292 -27.63 21.12 -7.72
C THR A 292 -26.90 19.79 -7.99
N MET A 293 -26.86 18.90 -7.00
CA MET A 293 -26.31 17.54 -7.13
C MET A 293 -27.36 16.52 -7.56
N THR A 294 -28.63 16.91 -7.60
CA THR A 294 -29.74 16.03 -7.98
C THR A 294 -29.74 15.84 -9.50
N THR A 295 -29.82 14.58 -9.92
CA THR A 295 -29.89 14.18 -11.32
C THR A 295 -31.24 14.56 -11.96
N ASP A 296 -31.34 14.51 -13.29
CA ASP A 296 -32.59 14.73 -14.03
C ASP A 296 -33.71 13.75 -13.62
N GLU A 297 -33.35 12.61 -13.02
CA GLU A 297 -34.25 11.58 -12.51
C GLU A 297 -34.77 11.87 -11.10
N GLY A 298 -34.30 12.96 -10.47
CA GLY A 298 -34.72 13.40 -9.14
C GLY A 298 -33.99 12.71 -7.99
N GLU A 299 -32.84 12.10 -8.25
CA GLU A 299 -32.05 11.33 -7.28
C GLU A 299 -30.66 11.94 -7.06
N VAL A 300 -30.11 11.78 -5.85
CA VAL A 300 -28.71 12.08 -5.55
C VAL A 300 -27.90 10.80 -5.58
N THR A 301 -26.89 10.75 -6.44
CA THR A 301 -26.02 9.57 -6.59
C THR A 301 -24.62 9.83 -6.01
N ALA A 302 -24.02 8.82 -5.40
CA ALA A 302 -22.63 8.87 -4.95
C ALA A 302 -21.91 7.56 -5.21
N ASP A 303 -20.74 7.65 -5.84
CA ASP A 303 -19.90 6.48 -6.15
C ASP A 303 -18.69 6.38 -5.22
N CYS A 304 -18.49 5.19 -4.64
CA CYS A 304 -17.29 4.93 -3.88
C CYS A 304 -16.09 4.74 -4.82
N GLN A 305 -15.14 5.67 -4.79
CA GLN A 305 -13.91 5.61 -5.60
C GLN A 305 -13.05 4.37 -5.33
N PHE A 306 -13.17 3.72 -4.16
CA PHE A 306 -12.37 2.53 -3.83
C PHE A 306 -12.94 1.20 -4.33
N CYS A 307 -14.26 1.06 -4.41
CA CYS A 307 -14.90 -0.22 -4.69
C CYS A 307 -16.06 -0.13 -5.69
N GLY A 308 -16.21 1.00 -6.37
CA GLY A 308 -17.25 1.20 -7.38
C GLY A 308 -18.69 1.13 -6.87
N ALA A 309 -18.93 1.06 -5.55
CA ALA A 309 -20.28 0.96 -5.00
C ALA A 309 -21.07 2.24 -5.31
N HIS A 310 -22.22 2.07 -5.98
CA HIS A 310 -23.14 3.13 -6.35
C HIS A 310 -24.25 3.26 -5.30
N TYR A 311 -24.40 4.45 -4.72
CA TYR A 311 -25.45 4.78 -3.75
C TYR A 311 -26.44 5.75 -4.38
N VAL A 312 -27.73 5.43 -4.26
CA VAL A 312 -28.84 6.26 -4.72
C VAL A 312 -29.63 6.72 -3.50
N LEU A 313 -29.79 8.02 -3.32
CA LEU A 313 -30.39 8.64 -2.15
C LEU A 313 -31.48 9.61 -2.57
N ASP A 314 -32.58 9.65 -1.80
CA ASP A 314 -33.59 10.69 -1.93
C ASP A 314 -32.97 12.04 -1.51
N PRO A 315 -33.00 13.08 -2.36
CA PRO A 315 -32.48 14.41 -2.04
C PRO A 315 -33.02 14.97 -0.71
N LYS A 316 -34.26 14.64 -0.32
CA LYS A 316 -34.87 15.08 0.93
C LYS A 316 -34.30 14.41 2.17
N SER A 317 -33.65 13.26 2.00
CA SER A 317 -33.10 12.45 3.09
C SER A 317 -31.64 12.79 3.42
N VAL A 318 -31.02 13.74 2.70
CA VAL A 318 -29.60 14.10 2.82
C VAL A 318 -29.42 15.63 2.91
N GLY A 319 -28.23 16.06 3.35
CA GLY A 319 -27.93 17.48 3.59
C GLY A 319 -28.20 17.93 5.03
N PHE A 320 -27.88 19.19 5.31
CA PHE A 320 -28.06 19.82 6.62
C PHE A 320 -29.53 19.84 7.09
N GLU A 321 -30.45 19.93 6.13
CA GLU A 321 -31.89 20.09 6.34
C GLU A 321 -32.67 18.79 6.07
N ALA A 322 -31.99 17.64 6.09
CA ALA A 322 -32.58 16.34 5.80
C ALA A 322 -33.83 16.09 6.66
N GLU A 323 -34.93 15.68 6.01
CA GLU A 323 -36.14 15.26 6.68
C GLU A 323 -35.88 13.90 7.35
N THR A 324 -35.78 13.86 8.69
CA THR A 324 -35.75 12.59 9.43
C THR A 324 -37.06 11.85 9.21
N SER A 325 -37.00 10.79 8.42
CA SER A 325 -38.06 9.77 8.33
C SER A 325 -37.95 8.76 9.46
#